data_AF-A0A532U9A2-F1
#
_entry.id   AF-A0A532U9A2-F1
#
_cell.length_a   1.000
_cell.length_b   1.000
_cell.length_c   1.000
_cell.angle_alpha   90.00
_cell.angle_beta   90.00
_cell.angle_gamma   90.00
#
_symmetry.space_group_name_H-M   'P 1'
#
loop_
_entity.id
_entity.type
_entity.pdbx_description
1 polymer ?
#
loop_
_entity_poly.entity_id
_entity_poly.type
_entity_poly.pdbx_seq_one_letter_code
_entity_poly.pdbx_strand_id
1 'polypeptide(L)'
;MENSILDNLDYDADSGCISFQDVRYMVMRPDTVVDFQKAVEVEVGDRVAEMMMAGGYTGGSRSSTRYKEVFNYSDEEIVAFMCTMGGEIGWGKFEVEKLDTEGKELIVVVRNSPFAEAYGTADRGVCHMIRGVMAGMAAGIFGTEVRSEETLCRARGDELCRFVLQG
;
A
#
# COMPACT_ATOMS: atom_id res chain seq x y z
N MET A 1 8.00 -0.13 21.70
CA MET A 1 7.16 0.46 20.64
C MET A 1 5.86 -0.32 20.66
N GLU A 2 4.77 0.40 20.82
CA GLU A 2 3.39 -0.13 20.81
C GLU A 2 2.94 -0.23 19.35
N ASN A 3 2.16 -1.24 18.97
CA ASN A 3 1.65 -1.40 17.61
C ASN A 3 0.16 -1.08 17.63
N SER A 4 -0.18 0.16 17.25
CA SER A 4 -1.52 0.69 17.49
C SER A 4 -2.63 -0.07 16.75
N ILE A 5 -2.31 -0.74 15.64
CA ILE A 5 -3.28 -1.55 14.89
C ILE A 5 -3.39 -2.96 15.47
N LEU A 6 -2.27 -3.68 15.61
CA LEU A 6 -2.29 -5.09 16.03
C LEU A 6 -2.76 -5.25 17.47
N ASP A 7 -2.43 -4.29 18.35
CA ASP A 7 -2.87 -4.29 19.74
C ASP A 7 -4.39 -4.05 19.89
N ASN A 8 -5.06 -3.57 18.83
CA ASN A 8 -6.48 -3.26 18.77
C ASN A 8 -7.25 -4.10 17.74
N LEU A 9 -6.71 -5.25 17.32
CA LEU A 9 -7.45 -6.21 16.50
C LEU A 9 -8.49 -6.95 17.36
N ASP A 10 -9.71 -7.02 16.86
CA ASP A 10 -10.76 -7.85 17.43
C ASP A 10 -10.78 -9.21 16.71
N TYR A 11 -10.68 -10.30 17.48
CA TYR A 11 -10.83 -11.66 16.98
C TYR A 11 -12.08 -12.33 17.57
N ASP A 12 -13.08 -12.52 16.72
CA ASP A 12 -14.27 -13.32 17.02
C ASP A 12 -14.02 -14.80 16.69
N ALA A 13 -13.95 -15.62 17.74
CA ALA A 13 -13.69 -17.05 17.63
C ALA A 13 -14.86 -17.85 17.03
N ASP A 14 -16.11 -17.38 17.19
CA ASP A 14 -17.29 -18.09 16.70
C ASP A 14 -17.43 -17.94 15.19
N SER A 15 -17.09 -16.76 14.66
CA SER A 15 -17.11 -16.48 13.21
C SER A 15 -15.75 -16.63 12.52
N GLY A 16 -14.65 -16.77 13.28
CA GLY A 16 -13.29 -16.76 12.76
C GLY A 16 -12.88 -15.39 12.23
N CYS A 17 -13.44 -14.31 12.78
CA CYS A 17 -13.27 -12.97 12.25
C CYS A 17 -12.22 -12.11 12.96
N ILE A 18 -11.17 -11.71 12.25
CA ILE A 18 -10.29 -10.56 12.57
C ILE A 18 -10.82 -9.23 12.01
N SER A 19 -10.91 -8.19 12.84
CA SER A 19 -11.29 -6.84 12.40
C SER A 19 -10.53 -5.72 13.14
N PHE A 20 -10.47 -4.54 12.52
CA PHE A 20 -9.98 -3.29 13.15
C PHE A 20 -10.92 -2.14 12.76
N GLN A 21 -11.55 -1.48 13.74
CA GLN A 21 -12.51 -0.38 13.51
C GLN A 21 -13.62 -0.76 12.51
N ASP A 22 -14.21 -1.94 12.70
CA ASP A 22 -15.22 -2.59 11.83
C ASP A 22 -14.73 -2.96 10.42
N VAL A 23 -13.43 -2.80 10.13
CA VAL A 23 -12.85 -3.21 8.85
C VAL A 23 -12.38 -4.65 8.95
N ARG A 24 -12.81 -5.50 8.02
CA ARG A 24 -12.41 -6.91 7.92
C ARG A 24 -10.95 -7.03 7.51
N TYR A 25 -10.16 -7.77 8.29
CA TYR A 25 -8.78 -8.13 7.95
C TYR A 25 -8.63 -9.64 7.78
N MET A 26 -7.57 -10.01 7.07
CA MET A 26 -7.11 -11.39 6.90
C MET A 26 -5.60 -11.40 6.96
N VAL A 27 -5.04 -12.31 7.76
CA VAL A 27 -3.59 -12.55 7.80
C VAL A 27 -3.23 -13.46 6.63
N MET A 28 -2.36 -12.99 5.74
CA MET A 28 -1.91 -13.71 4.56
C MET A 28 -0.40 -13.54 4.39
N ARG A 29 0.29 -14.60 3.97
CA ARG A 29 1.72 -14.56 3.73
C ARG A 29 2.04 -13.74 2.46
N PRO A 30 3.09 -12.92 2.47
CA PRO A 30 3.52 -12.18 1.27
C PRO A 30 3.77 -13.09 0.06
N ASP A 31 4.41 -14.25 0.27
CA ASP A 31 4.65 -15.24 -0.80
C ASP A 31 3.36 -15.70 -1.49
N THR A 32 2.26 -15.85 -0.76
CA THR A 32 0.97 -16.24 -1.35
C THR A 32 0.45 -15.19 -2.33
N VAL A 33 0.57 -13.90 -1.98
CA VAL A 33 0.15 -12.80 -2.85
C VAL A 33 1.07 -12.66 -4.05
N VAL A 34 2.38 -12.81 -3.84
CA VAL A 34 3.38 -12.68 -4.89
C VAL A 34 3.37 -13.87 -5.85
N ASP A 35 3.19 -15.10 -5.37
CA ASP A 35 3.07 -16.27 -6.23
C ASP A 35 1.78 -16.22 -7.06
N PHE A 36 0.70 -15.64 -6.50
CA PHE A 36 -0.48 -15.30 -7.29
C PHE A 36 -0.15 -14.27 -8.39
N GLN A 37 0.58 -13.20 -8.06
CA GLN A 37 1.05 -12.24 -9.07
C GLN A 37 1.85 -12.93 -10.17
N LYS A 38 2.85 -13.75 -9.81
CA LYS A 38 3.69 -14.49 -10.77
C LYS A 38 2.89 -15.47 -11.62
N ALA A 39 1.91 -16.15 -11.04
CA ALA A 39 1.02 -17.04 -11.80
C ALA A 39 0.19 -16.27 -12.83
N VAL A 40 -0.31 -15.08 -12.48
CA VAL A 40 -1.03 -14.21 -13.41
C VAL A 40 -0.09 -13.61 -14.47
N GLU A 41 1.15 -13.26 -14.10
CA GLU A 41 2.20 -12.78 -15.03
C GLU A 41 2.44 -13.75 -16.18
N VAL A 42 2.42 -15.07 -15.91
CA VAL A 42 2.58 -16.09 -16.96
C VAL A 42 1.49 -15.96 -18.04
N GLU A 43 0.27 -15.57 -17.66
CA GLU A 43 -0.87 -15.50 -18.56
C GLU A 43 -1.02 -14.14 -19.26
N VAL A 44 -0.73 -13.04 -18.55
CA VAL A 44 -1.03 -11.67 -19.04
C VAL A 44 0.19 -10.78 -19.21
N GLY A 45 1.39 -11.28 -18.88
CA GLY A 45 2.64 -10.53 -18.92
C GLY A 45 2.57 -9.26 -18.06
N ASP A 46 3.11 -8.17 -18.59
CA ASP A 46 3.22 -6.88 -17.90
C ASP A 46 1.88 -6.25 -17.52
N ARG A 47 0.75 -6.73 -18.10
CA ARG A 47 -0.59 -6.26 -17.74
C ARG A 47 -0.95 -6.58 -16.28
N VAL A 48 -0.26 -7.53 -15.63
CA VAL A 48 -0.46 -7.81 -14.21
C VAL A 48 -0.28 -6.55 -13.36
N ALA A 49 0.62 -5.65 -13.77
CA ALA A 49 1.01 -4.49 -12.99
C ALA A 49 -0.20 -3.57 -12.77
N GLU A 50 -0.93 -3.29 -13.85
CA GLU A 50 -2.15 -2.49 -13.81
C GLU A 50 -3.30 -3.21 -13.10
N MET A 51 -3.41 -4.54 -13.24
CA MET A 51 -4.44 -5.33 -12.54
C MET A 51 -4.24 -5.30 -11.02
N MET A 52 -3.01 -5.55 -10.56
CA MET A 52 -2.63 -5.51 -9.15
C MET A 52 -2.74 -4.09 -8.59
N MET A 53 -2.31 -3.09 -9.36
CA MET A 53 -2.45 -1.68 -9.00
C MET A 53 -3.93 -1.29 -8.84
N ALA A 54 -4.82 -1.70 -9.75
CA ALA A 54 -6.25 -1.40 -9.65
C ALA A 54 -6.90 -1.99 -8.39
N GLY A 55 -6.50 -3.21 -8.00
CA GLY A 55 -6.90 -3.83 -6.74
C GLY A 55 -6.42 -3.01 -5.54
N GLY A 56 -5.15 -2.65 -5.53
CA GLY A 56 -4.55 -1.80 -4.49
C GLY A 56 -5.22 -0.43 -4.40
N TYR A 57 -5.49 0.22 -5.54
CA TYR A 57 -6.16 1.52 -5.62
C TYR A 57 -7.51 1.50 -4.91
N THR A 58 -8.33 0.50 -5.22
CA THR A 58 -9.65 0.34 -4.59
C THR A 58 -9.53 0.13 -3.08
N GLY A 59 -8.56 -0.66 -2.64
CA GLY A 59 -8.27 -0.86 -1.21
C GLY A 59 -7.83 0.43 -0.53
N GLY A 60 -6.83 1.11 -1.09
CA GLY A 60 -6.27 2.35 -0.58
C GLY A 60 -7.30 3.47 -0.46
N SER A 61 -8.11 3.71 -1.49
CA SER A 61 -9.18 4.72 -1.44
C SER A 61 -10.20 4.43 -0.35
N ARG A 62 -10.64 3.16 -0.22
CA ARG A 62 -11.63 2.77 0.81
C ARG A 62 -11.08 2.98 2.22
N SER A 63 -9.85 2.53 2.47
CA SER A 63 -9.19 2.67 3.77
C SER A 63 -8.96 4.14 4.10
N SER A 64 -8.41 4.94 3.17
CA SER A 64 -8.13 6.35 3.43
C SER A 64 -9.41 7.13 3.71
N THR A 65 -10.49 6.91 2.94
CA THR A 65 -11.79 7.57 3.19
C THR A 65 -12.35 7.18 4.55
N ARG A 66 -12.41 5.87 4.86
CA ARG A 66 -12.96 5.38 6.13
C ARG A 66 -12.20 5.93 7.33
N TYR A 67 -10.87 5.86 7.33
CA TYR A 67 -10.08 6.30 8.48
C TYR A 67 -10.04 7.82 8.60
N LYS A 68 -10.06 8.55 7.48
CA LYS A 68 -10.21 10.01 7.50
C LYS A 68 -11.52 10.43 8.16
N GLU A 69 -12.62 9.73 7.88
CA GLU A 69 -13.93 9.97 8.52
C GLU A 69 -13.93 9.56 10.01
N VAL A 70 -13.49 8.34 10.33
CA VAL A 70 -13.52 7.78 11.70
C VAL A 70 -12.70 8.64 12.67
N PHE A 71 -11.54 9.12 12.24
CA PHE A 71 -10.63 9.90 13.08
C PHE A 71 -10.70 11.41 12.83
N ASN A 72 -11.53 11.86 11.89
CA ASN A 72 -11.64 13.27 11.48
C ASN A 72 -10.28 13.89 11.11
N TYR A 73 -9.50 13.18 10.30
CA TYR A 73 -8.15 13.59 9.89
C TYR A 73 -8.15 14.61 8.75
N SER A 74 -7.13 15.49 8.74
CA SER A 74 -6.72 16.28 7.58
C SER A 74 -6.11 15.40 6.47
N ASP A 75 -5.78 16.01 5.32
CA ASP A 75 -5.06 15.31 4.25
C ASP A 75 -3.65 14.86 4.66
N GLU A 76 -2.93 15.69 5.42
CA GLU A 76 -1.61 15.38 5.94
C GLU A 76 -1.68 14.28 7.01
N GLU A 77 -2.68 14.34 7.89
CA GLU A 77 -2.88 13.36 8.95
C GLU A 77 -3.23 11.98 8.39
N ILE A 78 -4.07 11.90 7.34
CA ILE A 78 -4.39 10.60 6.73
C ILE A 78 -3.18 10.00 6.01
N VAL A 79 -2.32 10.81 5.38
CA VAL A 79 -1.07 10.33 4.77
C VAL A 79 -0.15 9.74 5.84
N ALA A 80 0.07 10.49 6.93
CA ALA A 80 0.91 10.04 8.04
C ALA A 80 0.36 8.77 8.68
N PHE A 81 -0.96 8.71 8.89
CA PHE A 81 -1.64 7.54 9.43
C PHE A 81 -1.48 6.31 8.54
N MET A 82 -1.76 6.43 7.24
CA MET A 82 -1.65 5.30 6.30
C MET A 82 -0.22 4.77 6.19
N CYS A 83 0.80 5.65 6.23
CA CYS A 83 2.20 5.23 6.26
C CYS A 83 2.55 4.49 7.57
N THR A 84 2.08 5.00 8.71
CA THR A 84 2.31 4.37 10.02
C THR A 84 1.62 3.02 10.10
N MET A 85 0.32 2.98 9.76
CA MET A 85 -0.48 1.76 9.67
C MET A 85 0.19 0.72 8.77
N GLY A 86 0.67 1.12 7.58
CA GLY A 86 1.38 0.22 6.67
C GLY A 86 2.55 -0.51 7.33
N GLY A 87 3.35 0.20 8.14
CA GLY A 87 4.40 -0.41 8.95
C GLY A 87 3.87 -1.34 10.04
N GLU A 88 2.84 -0.92 10.74
CA GLU A 88 2.22 -1.67 11.84
C GLU A 88 1.53 -2.96 11.39
N ILE A 89 1.02 -3.01 10.16
CA ILE A 89 0.43 -4.22 9.57
C ILE A 89 1.39 -5.01 8.66
N GLY A 90 2.68 -4.66 8.67
CA GLY A 90 3.74 -5.47 8.04
C GLY A 90 3.94 -5.24 6.54
N TRP A 91 3.51 -4.12 5.97
CA TRP A 91 3.71 -3.78 4.55
C TRP A 91 5.08 -3.16 4.26
N GLY A 92 5.97 -3.14 5.24
CA GLY A 92 7.28 -2.49 5.19
C GLY A 92 7.29 -1.16 5.93
N LYS A 93 8.46 -0.54 6.06
CA LYS A 93 8.61 0.75 6.75
C LYS A 93 8.44 1.90 5.77
N PHE A 94 7.31 2.59 5.86
CA PHE A 94 6.97 3.74 5.03
C PHE A 94 7.56 5.04 5.61
N GLU A 95 8.07 5.90 4.75
CA GLU A 95 8.50 7.25 5.10
C GLU A 95 8.03 8.20 3.98
N VAL A 96 7.41 9.33 4.36
CA VAL A 96 7.00 10.37 3.41
C VAL A 96 8.22 11.21 3.07
N GLU A 97 8.66 11.15 1.81
CA GLU A 97 9.76 11.97 1.31
C GLU A 97 9.28 13.38 0.94
N LYS A 98 8.07 13.48 0.36
CA LYS A 98 7.43 14.75 -0.02
C LYS A 98 5.91 14.61 -0.02
N LEU A 99 5.21 15.63 0.47
CA LEU A 99 3.78 15.84 0.24
C LEU A 99 3.58 17.32 -0.15
N ASP A 100 3.09 17.53 -1.37
CA ASP A 100 2.76 18.83 -1.95
C ASP A 100 1.34 18.76 -2.50
N THR A 101 0.37 19.18 -1.69
CA THR A 101 -1.06 19.08 -1.99
C THR A 101 -1.47 20.06 -3.10
N GLU A 102 -0.88 21.26 -3.15
CA GLU A 102 -1.13 22.24 -4.21
C GLU A 102 -0.53 21.80 -5.54
N GLY A 103 0.72 21.34 -5.53
CA GLY A 103 1.42 20.77 -6.69
C GLY A 103 0.97 19.35 -7.06
N LYS A 104 0.08 18.74 -6.27
CA LYS A 104 -0.47 17.38 -6.45
C LYS A 104 0.61 16.31 -6.58
N GLU A 105 1.61 16.37 -5.71
CA GLU A 105 2.72 15.41 -5.70
C GLU A 105 2.91 14.79 -4.32
N LEU A 106 2.99 13.47 -4.29
CA LEU A 106 3.33 12.69 -3.11
C LEU A 106 4.47 11.72 -3.47
N ILE A 107 5.52 11.72 -2.65
CA ILE A 107 6.64 10.80 -2.78
C ILE A 107 6.79 10.03 -1.48
N VAL A 108 6.77 8.71 -1.59
CA VAL A 108 6.88 7.80 -0.44
C VAL A 108 7.93 6.75 -0.71
N VAL A 109 8.77 6.50 0.29
CA VAL A 109 9.75 5.42 0.28
C VAL A 109 9.31 4.30 1.21
N VAL A 110 9.58 3.07 0.81
CA VAL A 110 9.28 1.87 1.60
C VAL A 110 10.54 1.02 1.70
N ARG A 111 11.02 0.83 2.93
CA ARG A 111 12.08 -0.12 3.26
C ARG A 111 11.45 -1.45 3.66
N ASN A 112 12.15 -2.55 3.39
CA ASN A 112 11.68 -3.90 3.72
C ASN A 112 10.28 -4.20 3.15
N SER A 113 10.06 -3.86 1.87
CA SER A 113 8.81 -4.21 1.18
C SER A 113 8.67 -5.74 1.12
N PRO A 114 7.62 -6.32 1.71
CA PRO A 114 7.41 -7.76 1.70
C PRO A 114 7.10 -8.28 0.29
N PHE A 115 6.56 -7.43 -0.59
CA PHE A 115 6.30 -7.76 -1.99
C PHE A 115 7.60 -7.89 -2.78
N ALA A 116 8.52 -6.93 -2.65
CA ALA A 116 9.82 -6.99 -3.32
C ALA A 116 10.66 -8.16 -2.79
N GLU A 117 10.65 -8.38 -1.47
CA GLU A 117 11.37 -9.50 -0.85
C GLU A 117 10.85 -10.86 -1.34
N ALA A 118 9.53 -11.08 -1.30
CA ALA A 118 8.95 -12.34 -1.74
C ALA A 118 9.03 -12.53 -3.27
N TYR A 119 9.05 -11.46 -4.07
CA TYR A 119 9.22 -11.58 -5.51
C TYR A 119 10.64 -12.06 -5.84
N GLY A 120 11.64 -11.57 -5.13
CA GLY A 120 13.05 -11.81 -5.45
C GLY A 120 13.55 -10.87 -6.54
N THR A 121 14.66 -11.24 -7.21
CA THR A 121 15.28 -10.40 -8.24
C THR A 121 14.38 -10.25 -9.47
N ALA A 122 14.26 -9.01 -9.97
CA ALA A 122 13.50 -8.63 -11.16
C ALA A 122 14.23 -7.51 -11.92
N ASP A 123 13.88 -7.29 -13.18
CA ASP A 123 14.37 -6.17 -14.00
C ASP A 123 13.47 -4.92 -13.90
N ARG A 124 12.29 -5.05 -13.27
CA ARG A 124 11.26 -4.02 -13.11
C ARG A 124 10.77 -3.89 -11.68
N GLY A 125 10.02 -2.83 -11.39
CA GLY A 125 9.32 -2.65 -10.12
C GLY A 125 8.17 -3.64 -9.99
N VAL A 126 8.01 -4.25 -8.82
CA VAL A 126 7.07 -5.35 -8.57
C VAL A 126 6.10 -5.06 -7.44
N CYS A 127 6.22 -3.93 -6.74
CA CYS A 127 5.38 -3.58 -5.60
C CYS A 127 4.03 -2.97 -6.06
N HIS A 128 3.35 -3.63 -6.99
CA HIS A 128 2.16 -3.08 -7.66
C HIS A 128 1.00 -2.82 -6.69
N MET A 129 0.87 -3.66 -5.65
CA MET A 129 -0.17 -3.48 -4.63
C MET A 129 0.07 -2.20 -3.80
N ILE A 130 1.31 -1.94 -3.37
CA ILE A 130 1.69 -0.70 -2.68
C ILE A 130 1.44 0.50 -3.59
N ARG A 131 1.88 0.42 -4.85
CA ARG A 131 1.69 1.46 -5.87
C ARG A 131 0.21 1.84 -6.01
N GLY A 132 -0.67 0.83 -6.02
CA GLY A 132 -2.12 1.00 -6.04
C GLY A 132 -2.66 1.65 -4.77
N VAL A 133 -2.35 1.11 -3.59
CA VAL A 133 -2.85 1.63 -2.30
C VAL A 133 -2.52 3.11 -2.13
N MET A 134 -1.28 3.49 -2.43
CA MET A 134 -0.86 4.89 -2.33
C MET A 134 -1.56 5.77 -3.37
N ALA A 135 -1.80 5.26 -4.58
CA ALA A 135 -2.53 5.98 -5.63
C ALA A 135 -3.98 6.24 -5.25
N GLY A 136 -4.66 5.24 -4.67
CA GLY A 136 -6.04 5.36 -4.23
C GLY A 136 -6.21 6.41 -3.13
N MET A 137 -5.26 6.48 -2.20
CA MET A 137 -5.22 7.52 -1.17
C MET A 137 -4.92 8.90 -1.77
N ALA A 138 -3.87 9.02 -2.60
CA ALA A 138 -3.45 10.29 -3.20
C ALA A 138 -4.54 10.90 -4.08
N ALA A 139 -5.29 10.09 -4.83
CA ALA A 139 -6.41 10.56 -5.64
C ALA A 139 -7.51 11.22 -4.80
N GLY A 140 -7.77 10.69 -3.60
CA GLY A 140 -8.72 11.29 -2.65
C GLY A 140 -8.24 12.62 -2.07
N ILE A 141 -6.92 12.79 -1.90
CA ILE A 141 -6.30 14.02 -1.39
C ILE A 141 -6.25 15.10 -2.49
N PHE A 142 -5.78 14.74 -3.69
CA PHE A 142 -5.58 15.69 -4.78
C PHE A 142 -6.87 16.01 -5.56
N GLY A 143 -7.93 15.22 -5.38
CA GLY A 143 -9.22 15.40 -6.06
C GLY A 143 -9.14 15.21 -7.58
N THR A 144 -8.26 14.33 -8.05
CA THR A 144 -7.91 14.14 -9.48
C THR A 144 -7.45 12.71 -9.72
N GLU A 145 -7.34 12.31 -10.99
CA GLU A 145 -6.69 11.04 -11.35
C GLU A 145 -5.20 11.11 -11.04
N VAL A 146 -4.65 10.05 -10.46
CA VAL A 146 -3.24 10.00 -10.04
C VAL A 146 -2.47 8.97 -10.84
N ARG A 147 -1.38 9.41 -11.48
CA ARG A 147 -0.32 8.53 -11.98
C ARG A 147 0.57 8.11 -10.81
N SER A 148 0.83 6.80 -10.69
CA SER A 148 1.69 6.25 -9.64
C SER A 148 2.79 5.39 -10.25
N GLU A 149 4.04 5.72 -9.95
CA GLU A 149 5.23 5.08 -10.51
C GLU A 149 6.16 4.58 -9.40
N GLU A 150 6.58 3.31 -9.49
CA GLU A 150 7.65 2.77 -8.64
C GLU A 150 9.01 3.03 -9.32
N THR A 151 9.61 4.15 -8.96
CA THR A 151 10.86 4.65 -9.56
C THR A 151 12.10 3.84 -9.15
N LEU A 152 12.13 3.34 -7.91
CA LEU A 152 13.16 2.45 -7.37
C LEU A 152 12.48 1.22 -6.76
N CYS A 153 13.10 0.06 -6.83
CA CYS A 153 12.58 -1.17 -6.24
C CYS A 153 13.69 -2.09 -5.73
N ARG A 154 13.51 -2.66 -4.55
CA ARG A 154 14.44 -3.66 -4.00
C ARG A 154 14.66 -4.86 -4.91
N ALA A 155 13.60 -5.30 -5.60
CA ALA A 155 13.69 -6.41 -6.56
C ALA A 155 14.63 -6.11 -7.73
N ARG A 156 14.78 -4.83 -8.11
CA ARG A 156 15.70 -4.36 -9.17
C ARG A 156 17.15 -4.22 -8.70
N GLY A 157 17.40 -4.37 -7.41
CA GLY A 157 18.71 -4.16 -6.78
C GLY A 157 18.90 -2.79 -6.12
N ASP A 158 17.87 -1.94 -6.08
CA ASP A 158 17.93 -0.66 -5.36
C ASP A 158 18.00 -0.84 -3.83
N GLU A 159 18.30 0.22 -3.07
CA GLU A 159 18.38 0.17 -1.60
C GLU A 159 16.99 0.14 -0.91
N LEU A 160 15.95 0.63 -1.60
CA LEU A 160 14.58 0.71 -1.10
C LEU A 160 13.59 0.76 -2.28
N CYS A 161 12.29 0.74 -1.99
CA CYS A 161 11.26 0.97 -2.99
C CYS A 161 10.77 2.43 -2.90
N ARG A 162 10.71 3.15 -4.02
CA ARG A 162 10.33 4.58 -4.05
C ARG A 162 9.19 4.82 -5.02
N PHE A 163 8.10 5.39 -4.52
CA PHE A 163 6.86 5.64 -5.25
C PHE A 163 6.67 7.14 -5.45
N VAL A 164 6.41 7.55 -6.69
CA VAL A 164 6.06 8.92 -7.06
C VAL A 164 4.62 8.94 -7.54
N LEU A 165 3.82 9.78 -6.93
CA LEU A 165 2.39 9.93 -7.19
C LEU A 165 2.12 11.36 -7.63
N GLN A 166 1.51 11.52 -8.80
CA GLN A 166 1.27 12.82 -9.43
C GLN A 166 -0.17 12.91 -9.96
N GLY A 167 -0.87 13.98 -9.59
CA GLY A 167 -2.27 14.24 -9.97
C GLY A 167 -2.48 15.19 -11.15
#